data_AF-A0A962MKP3-F1
#
_entry.id   AF-A0A962MKP3-F1
#
_cell.length_a   1.000
_cell.length_b   1.000
_cell.length_c   1.000
_cell.angle_alpha   90.00
_cell.angle_beta   90.00
_cell.angle_gamma   90.00
#
_symmetry.space_group_name_H-M   'P 1'
#
loop_
_entity.id
_entity.type
_entity.pdbx_description
1 polymer ?
#
loop_
_entity_poly.entity_id
_entity_poly.type
_entity_poly.pdbx_seq_one_letter_code
_entity_poly.pdbx_strand_id
1 'polypeptide(L)'
;VVLAAGGYPGDYAKGAVIEGLSTADSASLKVFHAGTALQDEQVVTSGGRVLCVTALGATVQQAQQRAYEQVRTIHWDGVYYRTDIGYRAVAREKAGG
;
A
#
# COMPACT_ATOMS: atom_id res chain seq x y z
N VAL A 1 -1.86 4.51 -0.93
CA VAL A 1 -1.77 4.02 0.46
C VAL A 1 -0.36 3.51 0.69
N VAL A 2 0.30 3.95 1.76
CA VAL A 2 1.65 3.49 2.10
C VAL A 2 1.55 2.32 3.06
N LEU A 3 2.24 1.23 2.75
CA LEU A 3 2.43 0.09 3.63
C LEU A 3 3.83 0.17 4.25
N ALA A 4 3.90 -0.01 5.56
CA ALA A 4 5.09 0.13 6.39
C ALA A 4 5.37 -1.15 7.17
N ALA A 5 6.63 -1.34 7.55
CA ALA A 5 7.04 -2.41 8.45
C ALA A 5 6.57 -2.12 9.88
N GLY A 6 6.20 -3.17 10.61
CA GLY A 6 5.73 -3.08 11.98
C GLY A 6 6.77 -2.46 12.88
N GLY A 7 6.35 -1.50 13.71
CA GLY A 7 7.23 -0.73 14.60
C GLY A 7 7.71 0.60 14.03
N TYR A 8 7.54 0.88 12.74
CA TYR A 8 7.80 2.21 12.16
C TYR A 8 6.93 3.30 12.83
N PRO A 9 7.49 4.48 13.20
CA PRO A 9 8.82 5.00 12.87
C PRO A 9 9.96 4.66 13.85
N GLY A 10 9.72 3.80 14.84
CA GLY A 10 10.75 3.28 15.77
C GLY A 10 11.50 2.09 15.20
N ASP A 11 11.81 1.09 16.04
CA ASP A 11 12.49 -0.13 15.60
C ASP A 11 11.56 -1.05 14.81
N TYR A 12 12.03 -1.55 13.67
CA TYR A 12 11.27 -2.43 12.79
C TYR A 12 12.14 -3.57 12.26
N ALA A 13 11.52 -4.74 12.08
CA ALA A 13 12.16 -5.89 11.46
C ALA A 13 12.32 -5.70 9.94
N LYS A 14 13.34 -6.36 9.37
CA LYS A 14 13.60 -6.44 7.93
C LYS A 14 13.67 -7.91 7.50
N GLY A 15 13.56 -8.15 6.21
CA GLY A 15 13.69 -9.50 5.63
C GLY A 15 12.39 -10.29 5.57
N ALA A 16 11.27 -9.74 6.03
CA ALA A 16 9.97 -10.38 5.87
C ALA A 16 9.59 -10.46 4.38
N VAL A 17 9.21 -11.66 3.92
CA VAL A 17 8.77 -11.93 2.55
C VAL A 17 7.46 -11.21 2.27
N ILE A 18 7.41 -10.49 1.15
CA ILE A 18 6.24 -9.75 0.70
C ILE A 18 5.49 -10.61 -0.32
N GLU A 19 4.28 -11.01 0.05
CA GLU A 19 3.39 -11.80 -0.79
C GLU A 19 2.31 -10.91 -1.44
N GLY A 20 1.65 -11.42 -2.50
CA GLY A 20 0.52 -10.73 -3.14
C GLY A 20 0.89 -9.65 -4.18
N LEU A 21 2.17 -9.52 -4.54
CA LEU A 21 2.63 -8.54 -5.54
C LEU A 21 2.29 -8.89 -6.99
N SER A 22 1.93 -10.15 -7.28
CA SER A 22 1.77 -10.69 -8.65
C SER A 22 0.56 -10.14 -9.42
N THR A 23 -0.38 -9.46 -8.76
CA THR A 23 -1.64 -8.94 -9.36
C THR A 23 -1.73 -7.42 -9.36
N ALA A 24 -0.63 -6.74 -9.02
CA ALA A 24 -0.72 -5.39 -8.50
C ALA A 24 -0.69 -4.26 -9.54
N ASP A 25 -0.36 -4.56 -10.80
CA ASP A 25 -0.14 -3.56 -11.83
C ASP A 25 -1.18 -3.63 -12.95
N SER A 26 -1.84 -2.51 -13.20
CA SER A 26 -2.73 -2.27 -14.34
C SER A 26 -2.63 -0.80 -14.79
N ALA A 27 -3.34 -0.42 -15.84
CA ALA A 27 -3.40 0.99 -16.25
C ALA A 27 -3.95 1.94 -15.16
N SER A 28 -4.68 1.39 -14.17
CA SER A 28 -5.34 2.17 -13.11
C SER A 28 -4.87 1.81 -11.70
N LEU A 29 -3.85 0.96 -11.57
CA LEU A 29 -3.34 0.48 -10.29
C LEU A 29 -1.84 0.25 -10.42
N LYS A 30 -1.07 0.77 -9.47
CA LYS A 30 0.38 0.65 -9.47
C LYS A 30 0.90 0.46 -8.06
N VAL A 31 1.82 -0.49 -7.89
CA VAL A 31 2.56 -0.66 -6.64
C VAL A 31 3.99 -0.16 -6.82
N PHE A 32 4.33 0.88 -6.06
CA PHE A 32 5.67 1.45 -6.04
C PHE A 32 6.47 0.85 -4.89
N HIS A 33 7.63 0.33 -5.22
CA HIS A 33 8.60 -0.21 -4.28
C HIS A 33 9.40 0.94 -3.66
N ALA A 34 9.53 0.93 -2.32
CA ALA A 34 10.38 1.87 -1.59
C ALA A 34 11.44 1.09 -0.80
N GLY A 35 11.13 0.69 0.44
CA GLY A 35 12.00 -0.12 1.28
C GLY A 35 11.84 -1.61 1.00
N THR A 36 12.12 -2.07 -0.21
CA THR A 36 12.12 -3.50 -0.57
C THR A 36 13.47 -3.93 -1.13
N ALA A 37 13.82 -5.21 -0.99
CA ALA A 37 14.96 -5.83 -1.63
C ALA A 37 14.55 -7.14 -2.32
N LEU A 38 15.35 -7.61 -3.27
CA LEU A 38 15.21 -8.95 -3.85
C LEU A 38 16.21 -9.89 -3.18
N GLN A 39 15.73 -10.97 -2.57
CA GLN A 39 16.53 -12.00 -1.91
C GLN A 39 15.98 -13.37 -2.30
N ASP A 40 16.84 -14.24 -2.83
CA ASP A 40 16.46 -15.61 -3.23
C ASP A 40 15.21 -15.65 -4.14
N GLU A 41 15.17 -14.73 -5.12
CA GLU A 41 14.03 -14.51 -6.05
C GLU A 41 12.73 -14.02 -5.40
N GLN A 42 12.73 -13.74 -4.10
CA GLN A 42 11.60 -13.20 -3.35
C GLN A 42 11.80 -11.73 -3.01
N VAL A 43 10.71 -10.97 -3.04
CA VAL A 43 10.73 -9.58 -2.60
C VAL A 43 10.56 -9.54 -1.09
N VAL A 44 11.49 -8.88 -0.39
CA VAL A 44 11.49 -8.76 1.08
C VAL A 44 11.47 -7.31 1.55
N THR A 45 11.00 -7.08 2.77
CA THR A 45 11.05 -5.77 3.44
C THR A 45 12.51 -5.36 3.75
N SER A 46 12.86 -4.10 3.51
CA SER A 46 14.23 -3.57 3.71
C SER A 46 14.26 -2.14 4.30
N GLY A 47 13.10 -1.55 4.59
CA GLY A 47 12.99 -0.22 5.19
C GLY A 47 11.68 0.01 5.92
N GLY A 48 11.57 1.15 6.62
CA GLY A 48 10.37 1.46 7.42
C GLY A 48 9.11 1.65 6.57
N ARG A 49 9.20 2.43 5.48
CA ARG A 49 8.15 2.51 4.43
C ARG A 49 8.52 1.54 3.32
N VAL A 50 7.66 0.56 3.06
CA VAL A 50 7.99 -0.59 2.22
C VAL A 50 7.39 -0.41 0.82
N LEU A 51 6.08 -0.15 0.73
CA LEU A 51 5.36 -0.03 -0.54
C LEU A 51 4.44 1.19 -0.55
N CYS A 52 4.14 1.69 -1.74
CA CYS A 52 3.08 2.66 -1.97
C CYS A 52 2.14 2.16 -3.07
N VAL A 53 0.90 1.84 -2.71
CA VAL A 53 -0.15 1.43 -3.63
C VAL A 53 -0.91 2.66 -4.10
N THR A 54 -0.96 2.89 -5.41
CA THR A 54 -1.66 4.01 -6.03
C THR A 54 -2.70 3.48 -7.00
N ALA A 55 -3.91 4.02 -6.94
CA ALA A 55 -4.98 3.66 -7.86
C ALA A 55 -5.63 4.92 -8.46
N LEU A 56 -6.17 4.76 -9.67
CA LEU A 56 -6.97 5.76 -10.37
C LEU A 56 -8.44 5.33 -10.36
N GLY A 57 -9.34 6.30 -10.29
CA GLY A 57 -10.79 6.13 -10.33
C GLY A 57 -11.45 7.39 -10.88
N ALA A 58 -12.72 7.30 -11.31
CA ALA A 58 -13.45 8.47 -11.79
C ALA A 58 -13.78 9.45 -10.66
N THR A 59 -13.77 8.96 -9.42
CA THR A 59 -13.96 9.76 -8.20
C THR A 59 -12.87 9.46 -7.20
N VAL A 60 -12.68 10.35 -6.22
CA VAL A 60 -11.74 10.13 -5.12
C VAL A 60 -12.15 8.90 -4.31
N GLN A 61 -13.46 8.69 -4.10
CA GLN A 61 -13.97 7.50 -3.42
C GLN A 61 -13.58 6.21 -4.16
N GLN A 62 -13.73 6.17 -5.49
CA GLN A 62 -13.38 5.00 -6.29
C GLN A 62 -11.88 4.72 -6.28
N ALA A 63 -11.05 5.77 -6.43
CA ALA A 63 -9.60 5.63 -6.36
C ALA A 63 -9.15 5.11 -4.99
N GLN A 64 -9.76 5.62 -3.91
CA GLN A 64 -9.50 5.16 -2.55
C GLN A 64 -9.86 3.67 -2.39
N GLN A 65 -11.06 3.27 -2.80
CA GLN A 65 -11.54 1.90 -2.67
C GLN A 65 -10.61 0.92 -3.41
N ARG A 66 -10.28 1.20 -4.68
CA ARG A 66 -9.38 0.36 -5.48
C ARG A 66 -7.99 0.22 -4.87
N ALA A 67 -7.45 1.32 -4.33
CA ALA A 67 -6.17 1.27 -3.63
C ALA A 67 -6.23 0.34 -2.41
N TYR A 68 -7.31 0.39 -1.62
CA TYR A 68 -7.45 -0.49 -0.45
C TYR A 68 -7.75 -1.94 -0.80
N GLU A 69 -8.48 -2.21 -1.89
CA GLU A 69 -8.67 -3.57 -2.40
C GLU A 69 -7.31 -4.23 -2.70
N GLN A 70 -6.41 -3.51 -3.37
CA GLN A 70 -5.06 -4.01 -3.61
C GLN A 70 -4.19 -4.08 -2.35
N VAL A 71 -4.29 -3.11 -1.44
CA VAL A 71 -3.54 -3.15 -0.18
C VAL A 71 -3.86 -4.42 0.62
N ARG A 72 -5.11 -4.89 0.57
CA ARG A 72 -5.57 -6.10 1.28
C ARG A 72 -5.04 -7.40 0.69
N THR A 73 -4.58 -7.40 -0.56
CA THR A 73 -3.98 -8.60 -1.17
C THR A 73 -2.50 -8.72 -0.86
N ILE A 74 -1.86 -7.66 -0.37
CA ILE A 74 -0.43 -7.63 -0.04
C ILE A 74 -0.26 -7.87 1.45
N HIS A 75 0.55 -8.86 1.81
CA HIS A 75 0.82 -9.20 3.21
C HIS A 75 2.26 -9.62 3.44
N TRP A 76 2.70 -9.37 4.66
CA TRP A 76 3.93 -9.88 5.27
C TRP A 76 3.79 -9.75 6.79
N ASP A 77 4.73 -10.35 7.53
CA ASP A 77 4.70 -10.27 8.99
C ASP A 77 4.90 -8.83 9.51
N GLY A 78 3.94 -8.34 10.30
CA GLY A 78 3.96 -6.98 10.84
C GLY A 78 3.62 -5.87 9.84
N VAL A 79 2.99 -6.16 8.70
CA VAL A 79 2.51 -5.11 7.78
C VAL A 79 1.58 -4.11 8.49
N TYR A 80 1.82 -2.82 8.30
CA TYR A 80 0.98 -1.76 8.85
C TYR A 80 0.67 -0.70 7.80
N TYR A 81 -0.59 -0.24 7.76
CA TYR A 81 -1.04 0.85 6.92
C TYR A 81 -2.23 1.56 7.55
N ARG A 82 -2.42 2.83 7.20
CA ARG A 82 -3.60 3.60 7.59
C ARG A 82 -4.79 3.25 6.69
N THR A 83 -5.99 3.22 7.27
CA THR A 83 -7.26 2.93 6.57
C THR A 83 -8.08 4.18 6.24
N ASP A 84 -7.58 5.37 6.56
CA ASP A 84 -8.28 6.64 6.40
C ASP A 84 -7.65 7.57 5.33
N ILE A 85 -6.66 7.10 4.56
CA ILE A 85 -6.03 7.88 3.49
C ILE A 85 -7.09 8.39 2.50
N GLY A 86 -7.21 9.71 2.37
CA GLY A 86 -8.16 10.37 1.47
C GLY A 86 -9.54 10.68 2.06
N TYR A 87 -9.83 10.33 3.33
CA TYR A 87 -11.18 10.48 3.90
C TYR A 87 -11.76 11.91 3.79
N ARG A 88 -10.93 12.95 3.97
CA ARG A 88 -11.36 14.35 3.86
C ARG A 88 -11.77 14.74 2.45
N ALA A 89 -11.07 14.19 1.45
CA ALA A 89 -11.38 14.46 0.05
C ALA A 89 -12.67 13.73 -0.37
N VAL A 90 -12.87 12.49 0.09
CA VAL A 90 -14.13 11.75 -0.09
C VAL A 90 -15.30 12.48 0.59
N ALA A 91 -15.10 12.99 1.81
CA ALA A 91 -16.15 13.75 2.51
C ALA A 91 -16.53 15.04 1.76
N ARG A 92 -15.56 15.75 1.19
CA ARG A 92 -15.81 16.94 0.36
C ARG A 92 -16.54 16.62 -0.94
N GLU A 93 -16.14 15.55 -1.62
CA GLU A 93 -16.80 15.06 -2.83
C GLU A 93 -18.29 14.74 -2.58
N LYS A 94 -18.59 14.08 -1.46
CA LYS A 94 -19.97 13.77 -1.06
C LYS A 94 -20.79 14.98 -0.62
N ALA A 95 -20.14 16.04 -0.13
CA ALA A 95 -20.82 17.26 0.33
C ALA A 95 -21.06 18.29 -0.79
N GLY A 96 -20.35 18.16 -1.91
CA GLY A 96 -20.43 19.07 -3.06
C GLY A 96 -21.15 18.50 -4.29
N GLY A 97 -21.60 17.24 -4.24
CA GLY A 97 -22.48 16.63 -5.24
C GLY A 97 -23.91 16.57 -4.73
#